data_AF-A0AAN7MBD1-F1
#
_entry.id   AF-A0AAN7MBD1-F1
#
_cell.length_a   1.000
_cell.length_b   1.000
_cell.length_c   1.000
_cell.angle_alpha   90.00
_cell.angle_beta   90.00
_cell.angle_gamma   90.00
#
_symmetry.space_group_name_H-M   'P 1'
#
loop_
_entity.id
_entity.type
_entity.pdbx_description
1 polymer ?
#
loop_
_entity_poly.entity_id
_entity_poly.type
_entity_poly.pdbx_seq_one_letter_code
_entity_poly.pdbx_strand_id
1 'polypeptide(L)'
;MKFLDGPSLMMLGLTNKWFYNLVMDESIWKFSCLRDLQVPESEKVSFKWMHIYSSAFDGSHSYTFRQQEKHIDWMRIGAFSFDSPQALLTENLSTSLRIPKEDNVDKMLKSHGSFVLKNIKTGIWIADLQLVRCPVCDLNSCDGTMQVLDARHIELFLNQGYQDGSWEYQLVGSHDIKQSADGASGAIFDIKHLNDSSTSAIFGLSSWVGKPKDWQPKAMITYHAVAVNTNLQKNDGLHIKYHIMRAGVDGEIVSIRISQQLL
;
A
#
# COMPACT_ATOMS: atom_id res chain seq x y z
N MET A 1 27.81 10.18 6.30
CA MET A 1 26.37 10.44 6.08
C MET A 1 25.70 9.35 5.26
N LYS A 2 26.29 8.86 4.16
CA LYS A 2 25.74 7.76 3.31
C LYS A 2 25.28 6.49 4.05
N PHE A 3 25.80 6.22 5.25
CA PHE A 3 25.49 5.04 6.07
C PHE A 3 24.71 5.34 7.34
N LEU A 4 24.32 6.60 7.57
CA LEU A 4 23.56 7.00 8.75
C LEU A 4 22.06 6.94 8.45
N ASP A 5 21.28 6.43 9.40
CA ASP A 5 19.82 6.55 9.41
C ASP A 5 19.40 7.97 9.80
N GLY A 6 18.10 8.28 9.65
CA GLY A 6 17.56 9.59 9.99
C GLY A 6 17.91 10.07 11.40
N PRO A 7 17.68 9.25 12.46
CA PRO A 7 18.06 9.61 13.82
C PRO A 7 19.55 9.93 13.97
N SER A 8 20.44 9.13 13.38
CA SER A 8 21.88 9.37 13.45
C SER A 8 22.32 10.61 12.66
N LEU A 9 21.65 10.93 11.55
CA LEU A 9 21.88 12.19 10.82
C LEU A 9 21.52 13.40 11.68
N MET A 10 20.38 13.36 12.38
CA MET A 10 19.99 14.43 13.30
C MET A 10 20.98 14.57 14.46
N MET A 11 21.39 13.46 15.07
CA MET A 11 22.40 13.48 16.14
C MET A 11 23.74 14.08 15.66
N LEU A 12 24.16 13.77 14.43
CA LEU A 12 25.36 14.39 13.84
C LEU A 12 25.18 15.90 13.66
N GLY A 13 24.02 16.36 13.20
CA GLY A 13 23.70 17.78 13.06
C GLY A 13 23.77 18.56 14.37
N LEU A 14 23.49 17.92 15.52
CA LEU A 14 23.57 18.54 16.84
C LEU A 14 25.01 18.75 17.33
N THR A 15 26.01 18.13 16.71
CA THR A 15 27.40 18.21 17.20
C THR A 15 28.06 19.56 16.94
N ASN A 16 27.79 20.21 15.80
CA ASN A 16 28.23 21.59 15.51
C ASN A 16 27.48 22.20 14.31
N LYS A 17 27.63 23.51 14.14
CA LYS A 17 26.97 24.30 13.07
C LYS A 17 27.35 23.85 11.65
N TRP A 18 28.57 23.36 11.43
CA TRP A 18 29.00 22.89 10.12
C TRP A 18 28.26 21.60 9.73
N PHE A 19 28.20 20.62 10.64
CA PHE A 19 27.43 19.40 10.43
C PHE A 19 25.93 19.68 10.32
N TYR A 20 25.39 20.61 11.11
CA TYR A 20 24.00 21.04 10.99
C TYR A 20 23.69 21.51 9.56
N ASN A 21 24.48 22.45 9.03
CA ASN A 21 24.28 22.98 7.69
C ASN A 21 24.37 21.89 6.62
N LEU A 22 25.28 20.93 6.80
CA LEU A 22 25.43 19.81 5.89
C LEU A 22 24.22 18.87 5.96
N VAL A 23 23.80 18.44 7.16
CA VAL A 23 22.63 17.56 7.38
C VAL A 23 21.33 18.16 6.84
N MET A 24 21.19 19.50 6.88
CA MET A 24 20.00 20.19 6.38
C MET A 24 19.95 20.31 4.84
N ASP A 25 20.95 19.80 4.13
CA ASP A 25 20.94 19.75 2.66
C ASP A 25 19.91 18.72 2.16
N GLU A 26 19.03 19.15 1.24
CA GLU A 26 17.95 18.33 0.69
C GLU A 26 18.46 17.05 0.00
N SER A 27 19.66 17.08 -0.59
CA SER A 27 20.23 15.90 -1.27
C SER A 27 20.53 14.77 -0.28
N ILE A 28 20.85 15.09 0.98
CA ILE A 28 21.11 14.10 2.03
C ILE A 28 19.83 13.38 2.38
N TRP A 29 18.75 14.12 2.60
CA TRP A 29 17.46 13.52 2.94
C TRP A 29 16.84 12.79 1.76
N LYS A 30 17.00 13.32 0.54
CA LYS A 30 16.62 12.59 -0.68
C LYS A 30 17.34 11.25 -0.75
N PHE A 31 18.66 11.26 -0.66
CA PHE A 31 19.46 10.04 -0.71
C PHE A 31 19.06 9.05 0.38
N SER A 32 18.90 9.54 1.62
CA SER A 32 18.56 8.69 2.77
C SER A 32 17.16 8.09 2.62
N CYS A 33 16.19 8.87 2.14
CA CYS A 33 14.81 8.41 1.92
C CYS A 33 14.77 7.31 0.85
N LEU A 34 15.38 7.54 -0.32
CA LEU A 34 15.42 6.56 -1.41
C LEU A 34 16.15 5.27 -1.01
N ARG A 35 17.27 5.40 -0.29
CA ARG A 35 18.05 4.27 0.22
C ARG A 35 17.22 3.44 1.21
N ASP A 36 16.62 4.07 2.20
CA ASP A 36 15.92 3.36 3.29
C ASP A 36 14.60 2.75 2.82
N LEU A 37 13.95 3.37 1.83
CA LEU A 37 12.77 2.83 1.15
C LEU A 37 13.10 1.83 0.03
N GLN A 38 14.39 1.73 -0.36
CA GLN A 38 14.88 0.86 -1.44
C GLN A 38 14.20 1.10 -2.79
N VAL A 39 13.88 2.36 -3.10
CA VAL A 39 13.24 2.77 -4.36
C VAL A 39 14.18 3.60 -5.23
N PRO A 40 14.07 3.52 -6.56
CA PRO A 40 14.86 4.36 -7.45
C PRO A 40 14.49 5.83 -7.30
N GLU A 41 15.33 6.70 -7.85
CA GLU A 41 15.02 8.12 -7.92
C GLU A 41 13.73 8.35 -8.70
N SER A 42 12.76 8.96 -8.03
CA SER A 42 11.46 9.32 -8.60
C SER A 42 11.47 10.75 -9.14
N GLU A 43 10.39 11.13 -9.83
CA GLU A 43 10.12 12.49 -10.28
C GLU A 43 10.02 13.48 -9.10
N LYS A 44 9.69 14.74 -9.41
CA LYS A 44 9.67 15.84 -8.44
C LYS A 44 8.67 15.57 -7.31
N VAL A 45 9.15 15.73 -6.08
CA VAL A 45 8.32 15.87 -4.87
C VAL A 45 7.97 17.34 -4.63
N SER A 46 6.79 17.59 -4.07
CA SER A 46 6.26 18.90 -3.67
C SER A 46 6.74 19.34 -2.29
N PHE A 47 7.13 18.40 -1.42
CA PHE A 47 7.60 18.67 -0.06
C PHE A 47 9.11 18.47 0.07
N LYS A 48 9.69 19.07 1.13
CA LYS A 48 11.08 18.84 1.51
C LYS A 48 11.33 17.39 1.85
N TRP A 49 12.44 16.84 1.39
CA TRP A 49 12.79 15.43 1.60
C TRP A 49 12.95 15.08 3.07
N MET A 50 13.38 16.02 3.91
CA MET A 50 13.46 15.80 5.36
C MET A 50 12.07 15.54 5.97
N HIS A 51 11.04 16.26 5.53
CA HIS A 51 9.68 16.06 6.02
C HIS A 51 9.09 14.75 5.49
N ILE A 52 9.35 14.44 4.22
CA ILE A 52 8.95 13.18 3.59
C ILE A 52 9.59 11.99 4.31
N TYR A 53 10.89 12.08 4.62
CA TYR A 53 11.59 11.07 5.40
C TYR A 53 10.94 10.92 6.78
N SER A 54 10.74 12.03 7.50
CA SER A 54 10.12 11.97 8.83
C SER A 54 8.78 11.25 8.78
N SER A 55 7.85 11.65 7.91
CA SER A 55 6.51 11.06 7.85
C SER A 55 6.50 9.59 7.39
N ALA A 56 7.44 9.21 6.52
CA ALA A 56 7.59 7.83 6.07
C ALA A 56 8.01 6.87 7.20
N PHE A 57 8.65 7.37 8.25
CA PHE A 57 9.27 6.56 9.32
C PHE A 57 8.79 6.86 10.75
N ASP A 58 8.05 7.95 10.99
CA ASP A 58 7.57 8.36 12.32
C ASP A 58 6.25 7.69 12.77
N GLY A 59 5.65 6.88 11.91
CA GLY A 59 4.37 6.22 12.17
C GLY A 59 3.13 7.00 11.74
N SER A 60 3.26 8.22 11.21
CA SER A 60 2.13 8.98 10.62
C SER A 60 1.50 8.26 9.41
N HIS A 61 2.28 7.40 8.76
CA HIS A 61 1.80 6.48 7.74
C HIS A 61 1.04 5.28 8.29
N SER A 62 0.97 5.02 9.59
CA SER A 62 0.32 3.81 10.10
C SER A 62 -1.21 3.86 9.94
N TYR A 63 -1.87 2.71 9.83
CA TYR A 63 -3.34 2.62 9.90
C TYR A 63 -3.87 3.17 11.24
N THR A 64 -3.08 3.01 12.30
CA THR A 64 -3.39 3.46 13.66
C THR A 64 -3.54 4.97 13.79
N PHE A 65 -3.03 5.78 12.85
CA PHE A 65 -3.11 7.24 12.91
C PHE A 65 -4.56 7.77 13.04
N ARG A 66 -5.56 7.06 12.47
CA ARG A 66 -6.99 7.41 12.61
C ARG A 66 -7.88 6.28 13.11
N GLN A 67 -7.38 5.04 13.16
CA GLN A 67 -8.21 3.84 13.36
C GLN A 67 -7.59 2.88 14.39
N GLN A 68 -6.99 3.43 15.46
CA GLN A 68 -6.29 2.67 16.49
C GLN A 68 -7.16 1.59 17.15
N GLU A 69 -8.44 1.87 17.40
CA GLU A 69 -9.35 0.96 18.11
C GLU A 69 -9.62 -0.36 17.38
N LYS A 70 -9.50 -0.35 16.04
CA LYS A 70 -9.77 -1.53 15.19
C LYS A 70 -8.51 -2.28 14.82
N HIS A 71 -7.34 -1.70 15.04
CA HIS A 71 -6.07 -2.29 14.65
C HIS A 71 -5.69 -3.46 15.56
N ILE A 72 -5.33 -4.59 14.95
CA ILE A 72 -4.82 -5.77 15.66
C ILE A 72 -3.30 -5.81 15.52
N ASP A 73 -2.82 -5.85 14.27
CA ASP A 73 -1.42 -5.98 13.94
C ASP A 73 -1.13 -5.41 12.55
N TRP A 74 0.15 -5.14 12.25
CA TRP A 74 0.57 -4.63 10.95
C TRP A 74 1.98 -5.07 10.57
N MET A 75 2.25 -4.96 9.27
CA MET A 75 3.57 -5.17 8.71
C MET A 75 3.81 -4.13 7.61
N ARG A 76 4.93 -3.39 7.71
CA ARG A 76 5.45 -2.62 6.57
C ARG A 76 5.87 -3.60 5.49
N ILE A 77 5.28 -3.50 4.30
CA ILE A 77 5.69 -4.30 3.15
C ILE A 77 6.91 -3.65 2.49
N GLY A 78 6.86 -2.33 2.30
CA GLY A 78 7.95 -1.56 1.69
C GLY A 78 7.43 -0.34 0.94
N ALA A 79 8.17 0.06 -0.10
CA ALA A 79 7.75 1.09 -1.03
C ALA A 79 7.90 0.64 -2.49
N PHE A 80 7.05 1.18 -3.35
CA PHE A 80 7.05 0.97 -4.79
C PHE A 80 6.67 2.29 -5.47
N SER A 81 6.74 2.35 -6.79
CA SER A 81 6.48 3.57 -7.54
C SER A 81 5.43 3.37 -8.64
N PHE A 82 4.67 4.43 -8.89
CA PHE A 82 3.88 4.60 -10.11
C PHE A 82 4.58 5.59 -11.04
N ASP A 83 4.95 5.11 -12.23
CA ASP A 83 5.45 5.90 -13.35
C ASP A 83 4.32 6.28 -14.31
N SER A 84 3.12 5.72 -14.14
CA SER A 84 1.92 6.06 -14.89
C SER A 84 0.73 6.39 -13.98
N PRO A 85 -0.23 7.23 -14.44
CA PRO A 85 -1.41 7.60 -13.64
C PRO A 85 -2.48 6.49 -13.63
N GLN A 86 -2.09 5.23 -13.86
CA GLN A 86 -2.99 4.10 -13.98
C GLN A 86 -2.48 2.91 -13.15
N ALA A 87 -3.37 2.34 -12.35
CA ALA A 87 -3.08 1.17 -11.52
C ALA A 87 -4.02 0.01 -11.89
N LEU A 88 -3.49 -1.20 -11.97
CA LEU A 88 -4.30 -2.41 -12.00
C LEU A 88 -4.44 -2.94 -10.57
N LEU A 89 -5.68 -3.08 -10.11
CA LEU A 89 -6.01 -3.66 -8.80
C LEU A 89 -6.60 -5.04 -9.04
N THR A 90 -6.21 -6.03 -8.23
CA THR A 90 -6.73 -7.39 -8.37
C THR A 90 -6.74 -8.15 -7.04
N GLU A 91 -7.67 -9.09 -6.93
CA GLU A 91 -7.71 -10.13 -5.90
C GLU A 91 -7.16 -11.48 -6.39
N ASN A 92 -6.76 -11.56 -7.66
CA ASN A 92 -6.32 -12.80 -8.29
C ASN A 92 -4.86 -12.66 -8.76
N LEU A 93 -3.99 -13.46 -8.16
CA LEU A 93 -2.56 -13.50 -8.47
C LEU A 93 -2.17 -14.58 -9.49
N SER A 94 -3.09 -14.95 -10.38
CA SER A 94 -2.80 -15.89 -11.46
C SER A 94 -1.62 -15.41 -12.34
N THR A 95 -0.92 -16.38 -12.95
CA THR A 95 0.31 -16.15 -13.73
C THR A 95 0.13 -15.30 -15.00
N SER A 96 -1.10 -14.94 -15.37
CA SER A 96 -1.36 -14.07 -16.51
C SER A 96 -2.53 -13.11 -16.22
N LEU A 97 -2.21 -11.91 -15.75
CA LEU A 97 -3.20 -10.82 -15.70
C LEU A 97 -3.36 -10.19 -17.07
N ARG A 98 -4.61 -10.09 -17.53
CA ARG A 98 -4.96 -9.29 -18.70
C ARG A 98 -5.55 -7.99 -18.21
N ILE A 99 -5.17 -6.89 -18.86
CA ILE A 99 -5.81 -5.59 -18.64
C ILE A 99 -7.28 -5.73 -19.07
N PRO A 100 -8.25 -5.61 -18.14
CA PRO A 100 -9.65 -5.73 -18.51
C PRO A 100 -10.06 -4.54 -19.39
N LYS A 101 -10.93 -4.78 -20.36
CA LYS A 101 -11.32 -3.79 -21.38
C LYS A 101 -12.73 -3.25 -21.18
N GLU A 102 -13.45 -3.76 -20.20
CA GLU A 102 -14.80 -3.34 -19.87
C GLU A 102 -14.80 -1.97 -19.19
N ASP A 103 -15.84 -1.17 -19.43
CA ASP A 103 -15.94 0.18 -18.85
C ASP A 103 -16.53 0.20 -17.43
N ASN A 104 -17.15 -0.89 -16.99
CA ASN A 104 -17.84 -0.98 -15.71
C ASN A 104 -17.04 -1.82 -14.71
N VAL A 105 -16.67 -1.23 -13.58
CA VAL A 105 -15.85 -1.85 -12.52
C VAL A 105 -16.48 -3.15 -12.00
N ASP A 106 -17.79 -3.17 -11.73
CA ASP A 106 -18.46 -4.37 -11.23
C ASP A 106 -18.41 -5.52 -12.24
N LYS A 107 -18.51 -5.21 -13.54
CA LYS A 107 -18.35 -6.20 -14.59
C LYS A 107 -16.91 -6.70 -14.66
N MET A 108 -15.92 -5.82 -14.62
CA MET A 108 -14.49 -6.19 -14.64
C MET A 108 -14.14 -7.09 -13.44
N LEU A 109 -14.59 -6.72 -12.24
CA LEU A 109 -14.38 -7.52 -11.02
C LEU A 109 -15.03 -8.90 -11.12
N LYS A 110 -16.29 -8.98 -11.56
CA LYS A 110 -16.98 -10.27 -11.71
C LYS A 110 -16.34 -11.18 -12.77
N SER A 111 -15.80 -10.63 -13.85
CA SER A 111 -15.24 -11.43 -14.95
C SER A 111 -13.75 -11.74 -14.79
N HIS A 112 -12.97 -10.84 -14.19
CA HIS A 112 -11.50 -10.93 -14.13
C HIS A 112 -10.93 -10.88 -12.71
N GLY A 113 -11.72 -10.56 -11.68
CA GLY A 113 -11.20 -10.28 -10.33
C GLY A 113 -10.20 -9.12 -10.32
N SER A 114 -10.30 -8.20 -11.29
CA SER A 114 -9.38 -7.07 -11.44
C SER A 114 -10.05 -5.91 -12.18
N PHE A 115 -9.52 -4.69 -11.98
CA PHE A 115 -9.95 -3.50 -12.71
C PHE A 115 -8.84 -2.43 -12.73
N VAL A 116 -8.98 -1.46 -13.63
CA VAL A 116 -8.01 -0.37 -13.79
C VAL A 116 -8.53 0.90 -13.12
N LEU A 117 -7.74 1.42 -12.19
CA LEU A 117 -7.89 2.78 -11.66
C LEU A 117 -7.13 3.77 -12.52
N LYS A 118 -7.71 4.96 -12.71
CA LYS A 118 -7.12 6.10 -13.42
C LYS A 118 -6.98 7.29 -12.48
N ASN A 119 -6.15 8.26 -12.88
CA ASN A 119 -5.86 9.46 -12.09
C ASN A 119 -5.14 9.14 -10.78
N ILE A 120 -4.20 8.18 -10.83
CA ILE A 120 -3.28 7.86 -9.73
C ILE A 120 -2.18 8.93 -9.69
N LYS A 121 -1.84 9.40 -8.49
CA LYS A 121 -0.66 10.25 -8.31
C LYS A 121 0.60 9.44 -8.58
N THR A 122 1.40 9.86 -9.56
CA THR A 122 2.71 9.26 -9.85
C THR A 122 3.70 9.56 -8.73
N GLY A 123 4.72 8.73 -8.59
CA GLY A 123 5.74 8.87 -7.55
C GLY A 123 5.83 7.66 -6.63
N ILE A 124 6.44 7.87 -5.45
CA ILE A 124 6.71 6.82 -4.45
C ILE A 124 5.48 6.60 -3.58
N TRP A 125 5.14 5.33 -3.38
CA TRP A 125 4.05 4.85 -2.54
C TRP A 125 4.58 3.90 -1.48
N ILE A 126 4.06 4.04 -0.27
CA ILE A 126 4.33 3.15 0.86
C ILE A 126 3.20 2.13 0.92
N ALA A 127 3.55 0.85 1.05
CA ALA A 127 2.61 -0.24 1.20
C ALA A 127 2.73 -0.89 2.57
N ASP A 128 1.59 -1.07 3.22
CA ASP A 128 1.48 -1.77 4.50
C ASP A 128 0.38 -2.83 4.41
N LEU A 129 0.60 -3.91 5.16
CA LEU A 129 -0.43 -4.89 5.45
C LEU A 129 -0.95 -4.66 6.87
N GLN A 130 -2.27 -4.62 7.01
CA GLN A 130 -2.95 -4.42 8.29
C GLN A 130 -3.88 -5.59 8.56
N LEU A 131 -3.88 -6.05 9.81
CA LEU A 131 -4.90 -6.92 10.37
C LEU A 131 -5.78 -6.08 11.29
N VAL A 132 -7.08 -6.09 11.02
CA VAL A 132 -8.03 -5.24 11.74
C VAL A 132 -9.26 -6.03 12.14
N ARG A 133 -9.92 -5.60 13.21
CA ARG A 133 -11.21 -6.15 13.65
C ARG A 133 -12.29 -5.85 12.61
N CYS A 134 -13.20 -6.80 12.43
CA CYS A 134 -14.32 -6.64 11.51
C CYS A 134 -15.14 -5.38 11.83
N PRO A 135 -15.36 -4.47 10.85
CA PRO A 135 -16.01 -3.18 11.09
C PRO A 135 -17.53 -3.27 11.26
N VAL A 136 -18.14 -4.43 10.98
CA VAL A 136 -19.61 -4.64 11.04
C VAL A 136 -20.06 -5.04 12.45
N CYS A 137 -19.19 -5.67 13.21
CA CYS A 137 -19.50 -6.23 14.52
C CYS A 137 -18.61 -5.57 15.58
N ASP A 138 -19.06 -4.45 16.15
CA ASP A 138 -18.51 -3.89 17.41
C ASP A 138 -18.80 -4.80 18.63
N LEU A 139 -19.06 -6.10 18.39
CA LEU A 139 -19.32 -7.10 19.41
C LEU A 139 -18.01 -7.77 19.76
N ASN A 140 -17.65 -7.78 21.05
CA ASN A 140 -16.48 -8.48 21.60
C ASN A 140 -16.45 -9.98 21.30
N SER A 141 -17.53 -10.55 20.76
CA SER A 141 -17.67 -11.95 20.35
C SER A 141 -17.44 -12.20 18.86
N CYS A 142 -17.07 -11.18 18.09
CA CYS A 142 -16.82 -11.32 16.66
C CYS A 142 -15.33 -11.60 16.41
N ASP A 143 -15.00 -12.87 16.17
CA ASP A 143 -13.63 -13.33 15.85
C ASP A 143 -13.16 -12.92 14.43
N GLY A 144 -14.00 -12.18 13.68
CA GLY A 144 -13.72 -11.80 12.30
C GLY A 144 -12.53 -10.85 12.19
N THR A 145 -11.38 -11.38 11.77
CA THR A 145 -10.22 -10.58 11.37
C THR A 145 -10.32 -10.24 9.89
N MET A 146 -10.07 -8.98 9.53
CA MET A 146 -10.03 -8.49 8.16
C MET A 146 -8.58 -8.16 7.78
N GLN A 147 -8.15 -8.62 6.60
CA GLN A 147 -6.89 -8.25 6.00
C GLN A 147 -7.06 -6.97 5.17
N VAL A 148 -6.12 -6.03 5.27
CA VAL A 148 -6.12 -4.81 4.47
C VAL A 148 -4.73 -4.56 3.88
N LEU A 149 -4.66 -4.49 2.55
CA LEU A 149 -3.52 -3.92 1.84
C LEU A 149 -3.77 -2.41 1.64
N ASP A 150 -2.97 -1.60 2.32
CA ASP A 150 -2.98 -0.14 2.19
C ASP A 150 -1.75 0.31 1.41
N ALA A 151 -1.96 1.03 0.30
CA ALA A 151 -0.91 1.71 -0.46
C ALA A 151 -1.18 3.21 -0.47
N ARG A 152 -0.21 4.02 -0.06
CA ARG A 152 -0.36 5.47 0.12
C ARG A 152 0.80 6.23 -0.49
N HIS A 153 0.51 7.28 -1.24
CA HIS A 153 1.54 8.18 -1.77
C HIS A 153 2.35 8.79 -0.63
N ILE A 154 3.66 8.85 -0.76
CA ILE A 154 4.57 9.24 0.35
C ILE A 154 4.29 10.64 0.90
N GLU A 155 3.79 11.54 0.05
CA GLU A 155 3.48 12.92 0.45
C GLU A 155 2.12 13.06 1.14
N LEU A 156 1.26 12.03 1.12
CA LEU A 156 -0.08 12.07 1.70
C LEU A 156 -0.05 12.57 3.14
N PHE A 157 0.91 12.09 3.93
CA PHE A 157 1.02 12.35 5.37
C PHE A 157 1.36 13.81 5.71
N LEU A 158 1.85 14.57 4.74
CA LEU A 158 2.20 15.99 4.88
C LEU A 158 1.06 16.93 4.44
N ASN A 159 -0.02 16.37 3.88
CA ASN A 159 -1.14 17.16 3.40
C ASN A 159 -2.14 17.44 4.53
N GLN A 160 -2.54 18.71 4.65
CA GLN A 160 -3.47 19.16 5.68
C GLN A 160 -4.79 18.37 5.67
N GLY A 161 -5.35 18.09 4.50
CA GLY A 161 -6.61 17.33 4.41
C GLY A 161 -6.52 15.88 4.90
N TYR A 162 -5.32 15.29 4.85
CA TYR A 162 -5.05 14.01 5.49
C TYR A 162 -4.73 14.15 6.98
N GLN A 163 -4.24 15.28 7.46
CA GLN A 163 -3.97 15.47 8.88
C GLN A 163 -5.25 15.80 9.66
N ASP A 164 -6.15 16.58 9.08
CA ASP A 164 -7.33 17.12 9.77
C ASP A 164 -8.60 16.26 9.72
N GLY A 165 -8.62 15.19 8.92
CA GLY A 165 -9.79 14.33 8.78
C GLY A 165 -10.56 14.51 7.48
N SER A 166 -10.38 15.63 6.78
CA SER A 166 -11.27 16.04 5.68
C SER A 166 -11.18 15.18 4.43
N TRP A 167 -10.07 14.50 4.19
CA TRP A 167 -9.95 13.50 3.14
C TRP A 167 -10.35 12.12 3.66
N GLU A 168 -11.35 11.53 3.02
CA GLU A 168 -11.95 10.24 3.39
C GLU A 168 -11.81 9.20 2.27
N TYR A 169 -11.89 7.93 2.67
CA TYR A 169 -11.93 6.82 1.72
C TYR A 169 -13.30 6.69 1.07
N GLN A 170 -13.31 6.48 -0.24
CA GLN A 170 -14.50 6.24 -1.06
C GLN A 170 -14.46 4.82 -1.62
N LEU A 171 -15.57 4.09 -1.51
CA LEU A 171 -15.73 2.77 -2.10
C LEU A 171 -15.85 2.92 -3.63
N VAL A 172 -15.02 2.19 -4.38
CA VAL A 172 -15.04 2.21 -5.86
C VAL A 172 -15.41 0.88 -6.49
N GLY A 173 -15.37 -0.20 -5.72
CA GLY A 173 -15.77 -1.52 -6.17
C GLY A 173 -15.81 -2.52 -5.03
N SER A 174 -16.59 -3.58 -5.21
CA SER A 174 -16.65 -4.71 -4.29
C SER A 174 -16.96 -6.00 -5.03
N HIS A 175 -16.49 -7.12 -4.48
CA HIS A 175 -16.75 -8.44 -5.04
C HIS A 175 -16.92 -9.48 -3.94
N ASP A 176 -17.90 -10.39 -4.13
CA ASP A 176 -18.19 -11.49 -3.23
C ASP A 176 -17.75 -12.81 -3.85
N ILE A 177 -16.83 -13.49 -3.18
CA ILE A 177 -16.52 -14.90 -3.46
C ILE A 177 -17.42 -15.73 -2.55
N LYS A 178 -18.50 -16.30 -3.08
CA LYS A 178 -19.53 -17.03 -2.31
C LYS A 178 -19.23 -18.52 -2.09
N GLN A 179 -17.96 -18.86 -2.07
CA GLN A 179 -17.46 -20.22 -1.88
C GLN A 179 -16.14 -20.17 -1.11
N SER A 180 -15.78 -21.26 -0.45
CA SER A 180 -14.51 -21.37 0.28
C SER A 180 -13.34 -20.91 -0.60
N ALA A 181 -12.61 -19.90 -0.13
CA ALA A 181 -11.39 -19.41 -0.76
C ALA A 181 -10.17 -20.03 -0.08
N ASP A 182 -9.16 -20.42 -0.87
CA ASP A 182 -7.90 -20.96 -0.35
C ASP A 182 -7.01 -19.88 0.28
N GLY A 183 -7.22 -18.61 -0.12
CA GLY A 183 -6.43 -17.48 0.34
C GLY A 183 -7.12 -16.13 0.14
N ALA A 184 -6.75 -15.18 0.98
CA ALA A 184 -7.05 -13.76 0.85
C ALA A 184 -5.86 -13.07 0.17
N SER A 185 -5.96 -12.88 -1.16
CA SER A 185 -4.90 -12.34 -2.01
C SER A 185 -5.27 -10.97 -2.57
N GLY A 186 -4.39 -9.98 -2.52
CA GLY A 186 -4.64 -8.65 -3.11
C GLY A 186 -3.37 -8.05 -3.68
N ALA A 187 -3.46 -7.38 -4.82
CA ALA A 187 -2.32 -6.75 -5.46
C ALA A 187 -2.65 -5.45 -6.21
N ILE A 188 -1.63 -4.62 -6.32
CA ILE A 188 -1.62 -3.32 -6.98
C ILE A 188 -0.41 -3.27 -7.89
N PHE A 189 -0.63 -2.94 -9.15
CA PHE A 189 0.42 -2.83 -10.17
C PHE A 189 0.36 -1.47 -10.86
N ASP A 190 1.51 -0.88 -11.17
CA ASP A 190 1.57 0.09 -12.27
C ASP A 190 1.34 -0.66 -13.59
N ILE A 191 0.27 -0.28 -14.30
CA ILE A 191 -0.14 -0.94 -15.52
C ILE A 191 0.94 -0.92 -16.60
N LYS A 192 1.77 0.14 -16.62
CA LYS A 192 2.86 0.33 -17.58
C LYS A 192 3.91 -0.78 -17.45
N HIS A 193 4.10 -1.31 -16.25
CA HIS A 193 5.13 -2.27 -15.89
C HIS A 193 4.57 -3.67 -15.62
N LEU A 194 3.30 -3.93 -15.95
CA LEU A 194 2.63 -5.21 -15.68
C LEU A 194 3.34 -6.41 -16.32
N ASN A 195 3.89 -6.22 -17.52
CA ASN A 195 4.58 -7.26 -18.29
C ASN A 195 6.11 -7.22 -18.12
N ASP A 196 6.62 -6.35 -17.26
CA ASP A 196 8.06 -6.23 -17.04
C ASP A 196 8.57 -7.41 -16.22
N SER A 197 9.82 -7.80 -16.50
CA SER A 197 10.51 -8.85 -15.73
C SER A 197 10.61 -8.51 -14.23
N SER A 198 10.73 -7.23 -13.89
CA SER A 198 10.77 -6.74 -12.50
C SER A 198 9.47 -7.03 -11.74
N THR A 199 8.33 -7.10 -12.42
CA THR A 199 7.01 -7.36 -11.83
C THR A 199 6.68 -8.85 -11.75
N SER A 200 7.35 -9.68 -12.57
CA SER A 200 7.07 -11.12 -12.69
C SER A 200 7.16 -11.90 -11.37
N ALA A 201 7.98 -11.42 -10.42
CA ALA A 201 8.16 -12.05 -9.12
C ALA A 201 6.87 -12.10 -8.29
N ILE A 202 5.94 -11.15 -8.49
CA ILE A 202 4.62 -11.14 -7.83
C ILE A 202 3.82 -12.39 -8.21
N PHE A 203 3.86 -12.80 -9.48
CA PHE A 203 3.14 -13.97 -10.00
C PHE A 203 3.80 -15.30 -9.62
N GLY A 204 5.06 -15.29 -9.20
CA GLY A 204 5.80 -16.46 -8.75
C GLY A 204 5.37 -16.93 -7.36
N LEU A 205 4.08 -17.18 -7.13
CA LEU A 205 3.47 -17.40 -5.82
C LEU A 205 4.26 -18.36 -4.93
N SER A 206 4.69 -19.51 -5.48
CA SER A 206 5.45 -20.53 -4.74
C SER A 206 6.75 -20.04 -4.09
N SER A 207 7.29 -18.90 -4.52
CA SER A 207 8.53 -18.32 -3.98
C SER A 207 8.32 -17.48 -2.73
N TRP A 208 7.11 -16.98 -2.47
CA TRP A 208 6.87 -16.02 -1.39
C TRP A 208 5.59 -16.25 -0.57
N VAL A 209 4.57 -16.92 -1.12
CA VAL A 209 3.35 -17.23 -0.36
C VAL A 209 3.60 -18.30 0.70
N GLY A 210 2.74 -18.33 1.72
CA GLY A 210 2.80 -19.33 2.76
C GLY A 210 2.61 -20.73 2.18
N LYS A 211 3.31 -21.71 2.76
CA LYS A 211 3.05 -23.13 2.45
C LYS A 211 1.61 -23.50 2.84
N PRO A 212 1.04 -24.59 2.31
CA PRO A 212 -0.27 -25.06 2.76
C PRO A 212 -0.34 -25.15 4.29
N LYS A 213 -1.38 -24.58 4.88
CA LYS A 213 -1.60 -24.45 6.35
C LYS A 213 -0.71 -23.44 7.08
N ASP A 214 0.15 -22.69 6.38
CA ASP A 214 0.75 -21.47 6.91
C ASP A 214 -0.25 -20.33 6.76
N TRP A 215 -0.89 -19.95 7.88
CA TRP A 215 -1.88 -18.87 7.94
C TRP A 215 -1.25 -17.50 8.25
N GLN A 216 0.08 -17.41 8.32
CA GLN A 216 0.75 -16.13 8.48
C GLN A 216 0.66 -15.33 7.17
N PRO A 217 0.25 -14.05 7.24
CA PRO A 217 0.23 -13.22 6.06
C PRO A 217 1.61 -13.07 5.43
N LYS A 218 1.67 -13.15 4.11
CA LYS A 218 2.88 -12.89 3.32
C LYS A 218 2.65 -11.71 2.41
N ALA A 219 3.73 -11.03 2.08
CA ALA A 219 3.72 -9.94 1.13
C ALA A 219 4.92 -10.03 0.19
N MET A 220 4.78 -9.47 -0.99
CA MET A 220 5.83 -9.33 -1.97
C MET A 220 5.75 -7.93 -2.56
N ILE A 221 6.90 -7.31 -2.78
CA ILE A 221 7.00 -5.99 -3.39
C ILE A 221 8.09 -5.97 -4.45
N THR A 222 7.81 -5.25 -5.52
CA THR A 222 8.75 -4.93 -6.58
C THR A 222 8.75 -3.42 -6.76
N TYR A 223 9.58 -2.90 -7.67
CA TYR A 223 9.62 -1.45 -7.90
C TYR A 223 8.30 -0.86 -8.40
N HIS A 224 7.42 -1.66 -9.00
CA HIS A 224 6.20 -1.18 -9.66
C HIS A 224 4.95 -1.98 -9.27
N ALA A 225 5.05 -2.84 -8.26
CA ALA A 225 3.93 -3.64 -7.80
C ALA A 225 4.07 -4.07 -6.34
N VAL A 226 2.93 -4.31 -5.70
CA VAL A 226 2.86 -4.89 -4.37
C VAL A 226 1.72 -5.91 -4.31
N ALA A 227 1.94 -7.00 -3.57
CA ALA A 227 0.96 -8.04 -3.36
C ALA A 227 1.01 -8.57 -1.93
N VAL A 228 -0.14 -9.07 -1.47
CA VAL A 228 -0.30 -9.78 -0.20
C VAL A 228 -1.06 -11.07 -0.44
N ASN A 229 -0.78 -12.07 0.39
CA ASN A 229 -1.56 -13.30 0.46
C ASN A 229 -1.56 -13.86 1.88
N THR A 230 -2.73 -14.23 2.37
CA THR A 230 -2.91 -15.06 3.57
C THR A 230 -3.67 -16.31 3.20
N ASN A 231 -3.11 -17.49 3.46
CA ASN A 231 -3.84 -18.73 3.26
C ASN A 231 -4.94 -18.85 4.32
N LEU A 232 -6.12 -19.31 3.91
CA LEU A 232 -7.28 -19.37 4.77
C LEU A 232 -7.58 -20.81 5.20
N GLN A 233 -8.21 -20.94 6.36
CA GLN A 233 -8.91 -22.17 6.71
C GLN A 233 -10.20 -22.27 5.91
N LYS A 234 -10.88 -23.43 5.97
CA LYS A 234 -12.21 -23.59 5.34
C LYS A 234 -13.13 -22.46 5.79
N ASN A 235 -13.76 -21.79 4.83
CA ASN A 235 -14.59 -20.61 5.04
C ASN A 235 -15.80 -20.63 4.11
N ASP A 236 -16.74 -19.72 4.36
CA ASP A 236 -17.95 -19.57 3.55
C ASP A 236 -17.77 -18.57 2.39
N GLY A 237 -16.62 -17.90 2.35
CA GLY A 237 -16.23 -17.02 1.26
C GLY A 237 -15.50 -15.77 1.71
N LEU A 238 -15.35 -14.84 0.76
CA LEU A 238 -14.71 -13.54 0.97
C LEU A 238 -15.56 -12.40 0.45
N HIS A 239 -15.64 -11.34 1.25
CA HIS A 239 -16.11 -10.04 0.84
C HIS A 239 -14.92 -9.11 0.62
N ILE A 240 -14.74 -8.66 -0.61
CA ILE A 240 -13.59 -7.86 -1.03
C ILE A 240 -14.09 -6.46 -1.37
N LYS A 241 -13.44 -5.44 -0.83
CA LYS A 241 -13.74 -4.03 -1.14
C LYS A 241 -12.49 -3.28 -1.55
N TYR A 242 -12.67 -2.38 -2.49
CA TYR A 242 -11.65 -1.50 -3.01
C TYR A 242 -12.04 -0.06 -2.68
N HIS A 243 -11.20 0.63 -1.91
CA HIS A 243 -11.40 2.03 -1.58
C HIS A 243 -10.23 2.88 -2.07
N ILE A 244 -10.52 4.15 -2.34
CA ILE A 244 -9.53 5.15 -2.72
C ILE A 244 -9.68 6.41 -1.87
N MET A 245 -8.60 7.19 -1.74
CA MET A 245 -8.65 8.55 -1.22
C MET A 245 -8.08 9.52 -2.27
N ARG A 246 -8.73 10.67 -2.43
CA ARG A 246 -8.30 11.73 -3.36
C ARG A 246 -7.72 12.93 -2.61
N ALA A 247 -6.78 13.61 -3.25
CA ALA A 247 -6.24 14.88 -2.77
C ALA A 247 -7.26 16.01 -2.98
N GLY A 248 -8.24 16.10 -2.07
CA GLY A 248 -9.37 17.03 -2.19
C GLY A 248 -10.43 16.55 -3.18
N VAL A 249 -11.38 17.43 -3.49
CA VAL A 249 -12.46 17.16 -4.45
C VAL A 249 -11.85 17.04 -5.85
N ASP A 250 -12.13 15.94 -6.54
CA ASP A 250 -11.64 15.64 -7.90
C ASP A 250 -10.11 15.55 -8.09
N GLY A 251 -9.35 15.56 -7.00
CA GLY A 251 -7.90 15.43 -7.04
C GLY A 251 -7.40 14.03 -7.47
N GLU A 252 -6.07 13.95 -7.63
CA GLU A 252 -5.36 12.70 -7.86
C GLU A 252 -5.65 11.70 -6.72
N ILE A 253 -5.68 10.42 -7.05
CA ILE A 253 -5.76 9.34 -6.07
C ILE A 253 -4.41 9.24 -5.37
N VAL A 254 -4.44 9.36 -4.04
CA VAL A 254 -3.26 9.39 -3.15
C VAL A 254 -3.26 8.27 -2.12
N SER A 255 -4.34 7.50 -2.03
CA SER A 255 -4.39 6.25 -1.27
C SER A 255 -5.28 5.22 -1.97
N ILE A 256 -4.88 3.95 -1.86
CA ILE A 256 -5.61 2.77 -2.32
C ILE A 256 -5.67 1.77 -1.16
N ARG A 257 -6.85 1.20 -0.94
CA ARG A 257 -7.11 0.20 0.10
C ARG A 257 -7.85 -0.99 -0.48
N ILE A 258 -7.27 -2.18 -0.35
CA ILE A 258 -7.94 -3.45 -0.68
C ILE A 258 -8.20 -4.18 0.62
N SER A 259 -9.47 -4.35 0.99
CA SER A 259 -9.87 -5.04 2.23
C SER A 259 -10.55 -6.37 1.92
N GLN A 260 -10.24 -7.39 2.70
CA GLN A 260 -10.71 -8.76 2.51
C GLN A 260 -11.21 -9.31 3.83
N GLN A 261 -12.50 -9.59 3.87
CA GLN A 261 -13.22 -10.05 5.04
C GLN A 261 -13.81 -11.43 4.77
N LEU A 262 -13.74 -12.35 5.73
CA LEU A 262 -14.47 -13.61 5.65
C LEU A 262 -15.99 -13.37 5.69
N LEU A 263 -16.73 -14.09 4.84
CA LEU A 263 -18.19 -14.14 4.85
C LEU A 263 -18.72 -15.05 5.96
#